data_AF-A0A315QWM2-F1
#
_entry.id   AF-A0A315QWM2-F1
#
_cell.length_a   1.000
_cell.length_b   1.000
_cell.length_c   1.000
_cell.angle_alpha   90.00
_cell.angle_beta   90.00
_cell.angle_gamma   90.00
#
_symmetry.space_group_name_H-M   'P 1'
#
loop_
_entity.id
_entity.type
_entity.pdbx_description
1 polymer ?
#
loop_
_entity_poly.entity_id
_entity_poly.type
_entity_poly.pdbx_seq_one_letter_code
_entity_poly.pdbx_strand_id
1 'polypeptide(L)'
;MINGKEIAKLIRKSDNVIIEKFEDGSYNVTDTYVMVKLNEAEFGKFFAKYNSYKSTADIPFNFEGTISSAGANVFRENKLNTKTVTSQIGNAKYEAVITDFYKQNDSGDEVRIFKAGNDIGMFNREYDFLLDYGDKYKVKDNNNPLFILDNQEDVKAVIMPVLDRGEKPLKQMLQELVKDSYINSKSA
;
A
#
# COMPACT_ATOMS: atom_id res chain seq x y z
N MET A 1 -5.42 -10.19 -11.56
CA MET A 1 -5.83 -9.01 -12.37
C MET A 1 -6.34 -7.97 -11.39
N ILE A 2 -5.86 -6.74 -11.48
CA ILE A 2 -6.19 -5.69 -10.51
C ILE A 2 -7.53 -5.04 -10.86
N ASN A 3 -8.37 -4.84 -9.85
CA ASN A 3 -9.67 -4.19 -10.06
C ASN A 3 -9.51 -2.65 -10.00
N GLY A 4 -9.31 -2.03 -11.16
CA GLY A 4 -9.15 -0.57 -11.24
C GLY A 4 -10.29 0.24 -10.59
N LYS A 5 -11.53 -0.28 -10.58
CA LYS A 5 -12.66 0.39 -9.92
C LYS A 5 -12.53 0.42 -8.39
N GLU A 6 -11.93 -0.60 -7.80
CA GLU A 6 -11.66 -0.66 -6.36
C GLU A 6 -10.50 0.26 -5.98
N ILE A 7 -9.45 0.31 -6.80
CA ILE A 7 -8.38 1.31 -6.63
C ILE A 7 -8.96 2.72 -6.66
N ALA A 8 -9.85 3.02 -7.61
CA ALA A 8 -10.51 4.33 -7.68
C ALA A 8 -11.35 4.64 -6.43
N LYS A 9 -12.00 3.63 -5.82
CA LYS A 9 -12.75 3.80 -4.57
C LYS A 9 -11.84 4.09 -3.38
N LEU A 10 -10.67 3.45 -3.35
CA LEU A 10 -9.66 3.63 -2.30
C LEU A 10 -9.15 5.08 -2.31
N ILE A 11 -8.60 5.52 -3.44
CA ILE A 11 -7.86 6.79 -3.51
C ILE A 11 -8.74 8.02 -3.78
N ARG A 12 -10.06 7.88 -3.94
CA ARG A 12 -10.96 9.02 -4.24
C ARG A 12 -10.93 10.13 -3.19
N LYS A 13 -10.63 9.76 -1.94
CA LYS A 13 -10.56 10.69 -0.80
C LYS A 13 -9.19 11.33 -0.63
N SER A 14 -8.17 10.81 -1.33
CA SER A 14 -6.81 11.29 -1.22
C SER A 14 -6.71 12.70 -1.79
N ASP A 15 -6.01 13.58 -1.07
CA ASP A 15 -5.86 14.98 -1.49
C ASP A 15 -4.90 15.16 -2.64
N ASN A 16 -3.96 14.22 -2.80
CA ASN A 16 -3.01 14.19 -3.89
C ASN A 16 -2.96 12.77 -4.44
N VAL A 17 -3.21 12.65 -5.74
CA VAL A 17 -3.05 11.41 -6.50
C VAL A 17 -2.03 11.67 -7.60
N ILE A 18 -1.05 10.78 -7.72
CA ILE A 18 -0.01 10.84 -8.74
C ILE A 18 -0.27 9.72 -9.74
N ILE A 19 -0.20 10.06 -11.02
CA ILE A 19 -0.30 9.10 -12.13
C ILE A 19 0.96 9.23 -12.99
N GLU A 20 1.72 8.15 -13.13
CA GLU A 20 2.89 8.07 -14.00
C GLU A 20 2.68 6.97 -15.06
N LYS A 21 2.84 7.32 -16.33
CA LYS A 21 2.78 6.37 -17.46
C LYS A 21 4.18 5.86 -17.79
N PHE A 22 4.30 4.57 -18.03
CA PHE A 22 5.54 3.89 -18.39
C PHE A 22 5.61 3.59 -19.90
N GLU A 23 6.82 3.36 -20.40
CA GLU A 23 7.07 3.03 -21.82
C GLU A 23 6.45 1.69 -22.22
N ASP A 24 6.28 0.77 -21.27
CA ASP A 24 5.63 -0.53 -21.45
C ASP A 24 4.09 -0.44 -21.50
N GLY A 25 3.52 0.77 -21.41
CA GLY A 25 2.07 1.01 -21.41
C GLY A 25 1.40 0.79 -20.04
N SER A 26 2.17 0.49 -18.99
CA SER A 26 1.67 0.44 -17.62
C SER A 26 1.61 1.82 -16.97
N TYR A 27 0.90 1.90 -15.85
CA TYR A 27 0.67 3.11 -15.08
C TYR A 27 0.91 2.84 -13.61
N ASN A 28 1.66 3.70 -12.93
CA ASN A 28 1.61 3.77 -11.47
C ASN A 28 0.54 4.78 -11.07
N VAL A 29 -0.32 4.36 -10.15
CA VAL A 29 -1.29 5.22 -9.48
C VAL A 29 -0.98 5.22 -8.00
N THR A 30 -0.69 6.40 -7.46
CA THR A 30 -0.13 6.55 -6.11
C THR A 30 -0.89 7.61 -5.32
N ASP A 31 -1.06 7.36 -4.03
CA ASP A 31 -1.38 8.39 -3.04
C ASP A 31 -0.31 8.43 -1.92
N THR A 32 -0.64 8.98 -0.75
CA THR A 32 0.30 9.07 0.37
C THR A 32 0.70 7.71 0.94
N TYR A 33 -0.18 6.72 0.90
CA TYR A 33 -0.03 5.47 1.66
C TYR A 33 0.08 4.23 0.77
N VAL A 34 -0.37 4.31 -0.49
CA VAL A 34 -0.31 3.18 -1.42
C VAL A 34 0.14 3.60 -2.81
N MET A 35 0.74 2.66 -3.52
CA MET A 35 0.98 2.74 -4.96
C MET A 35 0.54 1.43 -5.59
N VAL A 36 -0.08 1.50 -6.77
CA VAL A 36 -0.53 0.33 -7.53
C VAL A 36 -0.08 0.45 -8.98
N LYS A 37 0.53 -0.61 -9.51
CA LYS A 37 0.93 -0.70 -10.92
C LYS A 37 -0.19 -1.35 -11.72
N LEU A 38 -0.79 -0.60 -12.64
CA LEU A 38 -1.90 -1.02 -13.49
C LEU A 38 -1.43 -1.18 -14.94
N ASN A 39 -1.92 -2.21 -15.64
CA ASN A 39 -1.83 -2.19 -17.11
C ASN A 39 -2.84 -1.21 -17.71
N GLU A 40 -2.77 -0.96 -19.02
CA GLU A 40 -3.64 -0.01 -19.71
C GLU A 40 -5.14 -0.29 -19.51
N ALA A 41 -5.56 -1.55 -19.55
CA ALA A 41 -6.97 -1.92 -19.39
C ALA A 41 -7.47 -1.73 -17.95
N GLU A 42 -6.63 -2.04 -16.97
CA GLU A 42 -6.88 -1.81 -15.54
C GLU A 42 -6.94 -0.31 -15.23
N PHE A 43 -6.02 0.46 -15.80
CA PHE A 43 -5.98 1.91 -15.72
C PHE A 43 -7.22 2.54 -16.36
N GLY A 44 -7.67 2.06 -17.53
CA GLY A 44 -8.92 2.48 -18.17
C GLY A 44 -10.12 2.41 -17.22
N LYS A 45 -10.26 1.29 -16.51
CA LYS A 45 -11.34 1.08 -15.52
C LYS A 45 -11.18 1.98 -14.30
N PHE A 46 -9.95 2.15 -13.83
CA PHE A 46 -9.62 3.06 -12.74
C PHE A 46 -9.99 4.51 -13.10
N PHE A 47 -9.49 5.01 -14.22
CA PHE A 47 -9.61 6.39 -14.65
C PHE A 47 -11.07 6.78 -14.88
N ALA A 48 -11.82 5.95 -15.62
CA ALA A 48 -13.25 6.16 -15.83
C ALA A 48 -14.02 6.26 -14.51
N LYS A 49 -13.67 5.42 -13.53
CA LYS A 49 -14.34 5.44 -12.23
C LYS A 49 -13.89 6.60 -11.35
N TYR A 50 -12.60 6.93 -11.34
CA TYR A 50 -12.04 8.03 -10.57
C TYR A 50 -12.60 9.37 -11.05
N ASN A 51 -12.65 9.60 -12.37
CA ASN A 51 -13.28 10.79 -12.95
C ASN A 51 -14.76 10.90 -12.62
N SER A 52 -15.49 9.78 -12.51
CA SER A 52 -16.90 9.82 -12.07
C SER A 52 -17.11 10.40 -10.66
N TYR A 53 -16.06 10.45 -9.82
CA TYR A 53 -16.12 11.04 -8.49
C TYR A 53 -15.72 12.52 -8.45
N LYS A 54 -14.92 12.99 -9.42
CA LYS A 54 -14.40 14.36 -9.43
C LYS A 54 -15.29 15.18 -10.37
N SER A 55 -16.00 16.16 -9.80
CA SER A 55 -16.93 17.03 -10.54
C SER A 55 -16.23 18.14 -11.34
N THR A 56 -14.91 18.09 -11.51
CA THR A 56 -14.11 19.20 -12.03
C THR A 56 -13.01 18.73 -12.97
N ALA A 57 -13.11 19.27 -14.19
CA ALA A 57 -12.21 19.17 -15.35
C ALA A 57 -12.11 17.80 -16.05
N ASP A 58 -12.27 17.80 -17.38
CA ASP A 58 -11.98 16.68 -18.28
C ASP A 58 -10.48 16.36 -18.24
N ILE A 59 -10.04 15.61 -17.23
CA ILE A 59 -8.66 15.13 -17.15
C ILE A 59 -8.44 14.24 -18.39
N PRO A 60 -7.40 14.50 -19.22
CA PRO A 60 -7.11 13.66 -20.38
C PRO A 60 -6.69 12.26 -19.96
N PHE A 61 -7.10 11.23 -20.71
CA PHE A 61 -6.70 9.84 -20.42
C PHE A 61 -5.17 9.63 -20.47
N ASN A 62 -4.47 10.37 -21.33
CA ASN A 62 -3.01 10.29 -21.50
C ASN A 62 -2.24 11.20 -20.52
N PHE A 63 -2.85 11.56 -19.40
CA PHE A 63 -2.26 12.45 -18.41
C PHE A 63 -1.13 11.78 -17.61
N GLU A 64 -0.04 12.53 -17.40
CA GLU A 64 1.07 12.21 -16.49
C GLU A 64 1.24 13.39 -15.53
N GLY A 65 1.05 13.17 -14.23
CA GLY A 65 1.15 14.24 -13.24
C GLY A 65 0.41 14.03 -11.93
N THR A 66 0.18 15.15 -11.23
CA THR A 66 -0.49 15.19 -9.94
C THR A 66 -1.90 15.74 -10.10
N ILE A 67 -2.87 15.03 -9.54
CA ILE A 67 -4.25 15.48 -9.37
C ILE A 67 -4.41 15.88 -7.91
N SER A 68 -4.79 17.14 -7.65
CA SER A 68 -5.02 17.65 -6.30
C SER A 68 -6.51 17.90 -6.07
N SER A 69 -7.02 17.51 -4.90
CA SER A 69 -8.40 17.80 -4.48
C SER A 69 -8.59 19.26 -4.06
N ALA A 70 -7.49 19.98 -3.77
CA ALA A 70 -7.51 21.30 -3.13
C ALA A 70 -6.91 22.38 -4.04
N GLY A 71 -7.74 23.29 -4.53
CA GLY A 71 -7.30 24.53 -5.18
C GLY A 71 -7.88 24.80 -6.58
N ALA A 72 -7.48 25.92 -7.17
CA ALA A 72 -7.94 26.36 -8.49
C ALA A 72 -7.38 25.52 -9.66
N ASN A 73 -6.28 24.79 -9.44
CA ASN A 73 -5.65 23.91 -10.43
C ASN A 73 -5.84 22.44 -9.99
N VAL A 74 -6.89 21.82 -10.50
CA VAL A 74 -7.32 20.45 -10.13
C VAL A 74 -6.32 19.37 -10.57
N PHE A 75 -5.53 19.64 -11.61
CA PHE A 75 -4.45 18.77 -12.03
C PHE A 75 -3.28 19.59 -12.58
N ARG A 76 -2.07 19.05 -12.42
CA ARG A 76 -0.81 19.64 -12.90
C ARG A 76 0.02 18.55 -13.53
N GLU A 77 0.40 18.75 -14.79
CA GLU A 77 1.39 17.89 -15.45
C GLU A 77 2.75 18.10 -14.78
N ASN A 78 3.27 17.05 -14.17
CA ASN A 78 4.60 17.01 -13.58
C ASN A 78 5.11 15.57 -13.59
N LYS A 79 6.31 15.34 -14.11
CA LYS A 79 6.94 14.02 -14.05
C LYS A 79 7.43 13.76 -12.63
N LEU A 80 6.59 13.13 -11.81
CA LEU A 80 7.02 12.56 -10.54
C LEU A 80 7.58 11.17 -10.81
N ASN A 81 8.82 10.94 -10.40
CA ASN A 81 9.52 9.69 -10.67
C ASN A 81 9.12 8.62 -9.63
N THR A 82 7.89 8.09 -9.74
CA THR A 82 7.40 7.00 -8.88
C THR A 82 8.19 5.71 -9.12
N LYS A 83 8.91 5.59 -10.25
CA LYS A 83 9.86 4.50 -10.51
C LYS A 83 10.92 4.35 -9.42
N THR A 84 11.27 5.45 -8.75
CA THR A 84 12.23 5.43 -7.63
C THR A 84 11.75 4.59 -6.44
N VAL A 85 10.43 4.47 -6.24
CA VAL A 85 9.83 3.64 -5.19
C VAL A 85 9.89 2.18 -5.60
N THR A 86 9.43 1.85 -6.81
CA THR A 86 9.51 0.48 -7.32
C THR A 86 10.94 -0.04 -7.42
N SER A 87 11.91 0.83 -7.76
CA SER A 87 13.32 0.42 -7.87
C SER A 87 13.95 0.07 -6.52
N GLN A 88 13.34 0.45 -5.39
CA GLN A 88 13.78 0.01 -4.07
C GLN A 88 13.51 -1.48 -3.81
N ILE A 89 12.78 -2.19 -4.67
CA ILE A 89 12.52 -3.63 -4.49
C ILE A 89 13.80 -4.45 -4.36
N GLY A 90 14.87 -4.09 -5.07
CA GLY A 90 16.17 -4.76 -4.95
C GLY A 90 16.80 -4.63 -3.56
N ASN A 91 16.35 -3.67 -2.76
CA ASN A 91 16.77 -3.50 -1.37
C ASN A 91 15.85 -4.24 -0.38
N ALA A 92 14.71 -4.79 -0.82
CA ALA A 92 13.75 -5.51 0.01
C ALA A 92 14.20 -6.96 0.26
N LYS A 93 15.10 -7.12 1.25
CA LYS A 93 15.82 -8.37 1.51
C LYS A 93 14.99 -9.46 2.20
N TYR A 94 13.94 -9.08 2.91
CA TYR A 94 13.15 -10.03 3.71
C TYR A 94 11.84 -10.35 3.02
N GLU A 95 11.53 -11.65 2.92
CA GLU A 95 10.17 -12.08 2.65
C GLU A 95 9.27 -11.70 3.82
N ALA A 96 8.12 -11.10 3.49
CA ALA A 96 7.10 -10.75 4.45
C ALA A 96 6.02 -11.84 4.49
N VAL A 97 5.70 -12.30 5.69
CA VAL A 97 4.62 -13.25 5.95
C VAL A 97 3.46 -12.50 6.57
N ILE A 98 2.36 -12.42 5.83
CA ILE A 98 1.13 -11.80 6.31
C ILE A 98 0.51 -12.69 7.40
N THR A 99 0.16 -12.08 8.53
CA THR A 99 -0.50 -12.81 9.63
C THR A 99 -2.00 -12.53 9.64
N ASP A 100 -2.75 -13.37 10.34
CA ASP A 100 -4.18 -13.15 10.60
C ASP A 100 -4.44 -12.17 11.76
N PHE A 101 -3.38 -11.65 12.39
CA PHE A 101 -3.49 -10.78 13.54
C PHE A 101 -3.65 -9.31 13.15
N TYR A 102 -4.51 -8.66 13.92
CA TYR A 102 -4.73 -7.22 13.87
C TYR A 102 -4.51 -6.60 15.24
N LYS A 103 -4.15 -5.32 15.23
CA LYS A 103 -4.02 -4.48 16.41
C LYS A 103 -4.70 -3.14 16.12
N GLN A 104 -5.24 -2.50 17.15
CA GLN A 104 -5.61 -1.10 17.06
C GLN A 104 -4.39 -0.21 17.35
N ASN A 105 -4.11 0.77 16.47
CA ASN A 105 -3.06 1.76 16.70
C ASN A 105 -3.53 2.88 17.64
N ASP A 106 -2.63 3.78 18.03
CA ASP A 106 -2.95 4.90 18.94
C ASP A 106 -3.98 5.88 18.37
N SER A 107 -4.12 5.95 17.04
CA SER A 107 -5.13 6.77 16.36
C SER A 107 -6.53 6.13 16.38
N GLY A 108 -6.64 4.87 16.81
CA GLY A 108 -7.88 4.10 16.82
C GLY A 108 -8.12 3.28 15.55
N ASP A 109 -7.21 3.29 14.58
CA ASP A 109 -7.34 2.50 13.35
C ASP A 109 -6.86 1.07 13.56
N GLU A 110 -7.51 0.12 12.89
CA GLU A 110 -7.02 -1.26 12.84
C GLU A 110 -5.86 -1.39 11.85
N VAL A 111 -4.77 -1.97 12.31
CA VAL A 111 -3.59 -2.32 11.52
C VAL A 111 -3.41 -3.82 11.48
N ARG A 112 -3.01 -4.33 10.31
CA ARG A 112 -2.62 -5.72 10.12
C ARG A 112 -1.15 -5.89 10.47
N ILE A 113 -0.82 -7.02 11.10
CA ILE A 113 0.54 -7.39 11.46
C ILE A 113 1.14 -8.33 10.41
N PHE A 114 2.40 -8.10 10.03
CA PHE A 114 3.17 -9.02 9.20
C PHE A 114 4.56 -9.25 9.79
N LYS A 115 5.13 -10.43 9.53
CA LYS A 115 6.49 -10.79 9.94
C LYS A 115 7.47 -10.56 8.79
N ALA A 116 8.62 -9.99 9.07
CA ALA A 116 9.71 -9.82 8.10
C ALA A 116 11.04 -10.20 8.75
N GLY A 117 11.60 -11.35 8.37
CA GLY A 117 12.75 -11.92 9.08
C GLY A 117 12.45 -12.14 10.56
N ASN A 118 13.18 -11.47 11.45
CA ASN A 118 12.98 -11.53 12.90
C ASN A 118 12.14 -10.37 13.46
N ASP A 119 11.73 -9.45 12.59
CA ASP A 119 10.99 -8.24 12.95
C ASP A 119 9.53 -8.33 12.51
N ILE A 120 8.76 -7.35 12.97
CA ILE A 120 7.32 -7.28 12.75
C ILE A 120 7.00 -5.87 12.29
N GLY A 121 6.29 -5.79 11.18
CA GLY A 121 5.77 -4.56 10.61
C GLY A 121 4.25 -4.53 10.65
N MET A 122 3.70 -3.36 10.37
CA MET A 122 2.26 -3.11 10.38
C MET A 122 1.87 -2.24 9.21
N PHE A 123 0.63 -2.38 8.73
CA PHE A 123 0.01 -1.44 7.79
C PHE A 123 -1.50 -1.36 8.04
N ASN A 124 -2.16 -0.31 7.56
CA ASN A 124 -3.59 -0.11 7.80
C ASN A 124 -4.44 -1.20 7.15
N ARG A 125 -5.40 -1.74 7.90
CA ARG A 125 -6.31 -2.81 7.45
C ARG A 125 -7.11 -2.43 6.20
N GLU A 126 -7.38 -1.15 5.98
CA GLU A 126 -8.09 -0.69 4.78
C GLU A 126 -7.38 -1.05 3.46
N TYR A 127 -6.08 -1.36 3.51
CA TYR A 127 -5.28 -1.75 2.36
C TYR A 127 -5.12 -3.27 2.21
N ASP A 128 -5.72 -4.08 3.09
CA ASP A 128 -5.59 -5.55 3.09
C ASP A 128 -5.93 -6.19 1.75
N PHE A 129 -6.97 -5.68 1.07
CA PHE A 129 -7.41 -6.23 -0.21
C PHE A 129 -6.35 -6.13 -1.33
N LEU A 130 -5.35 -5.25 -1.17
CA LEU A 130 -4.24 -5.15 -2.13
C LEU A 130 -3.35 -6.41 -2.09
N LEU A 131 -3.35 -7.15 -0.98
CA LEU A 131 -2.60 -8.40 -0.85
C LEU A 131 -3.03 -9.46 -1.86
N ASP A 132 -4.30 -9.43 -2.28
CA ASP A 132 -4.87 -10.36 -3.27
C ASP A 132 -4.33 -10.13 -4.70
N TYR A 133 -3.57 -9.05 -4.91
CA TYR A 133 -2.96 -8.73 -6.20
C TYR A 133 -1.58 -9.34 -6.39
N GLY A 134 -0.97 -9.90 -5.34
CA GLY A 134 0.33 -10.53 -5.40
C GLY A 134 0.31 -11.94 -4.82
N ASP A 135 1.37 -12.66 -5.15
CA ASP A 135 1.67 -14.01 -4.65
C ASP A 135 2.79 -14.00 -3.60
N LYS A 136 3.61 -12.92 -3.61
CA LYS A 136 4.79 -12.77 -2.76
C LYS A 136 4.83 -11.37 -2.16
N TYR A 137 5.43 -11.28 -0.98
CA TYR A 137 5.56 -10.01 -0.27
C TYR A 137 7.01 -9.82 0.19
N LYS A 138 7.57 -8.62 -0.01
CA LYS A 138 8.94 -8.30 0.43
C LYS A 138 8.99 -6.95 1.15
N VAL A 139 9.90 -6.84 2.11
CA VAL A 139 10.28 -5.58 2.78
C VAL A 139 11.79 -5.52 2.98
N LYS A 140 12.33 -4.31 3.11
CA LYS A 140 13.73 -4.12 3.50
C LYS A 140 13.92 -4.21 5.03
N ASP A 141 13.03 -3.59 5.79
CA ASP A 141 12.91 -3.66 7.25
C ASP A 141 11.47 -3.34 7.67
N ASN A 142 11.18 -3.39 8.97
CA ASN A 142 9.82 -3.19 9.50
C ASN A 142 9.27 -1.76 9.37
N ASN A 143 10.12 -0.79 9.05
CA ASN A 143 9.75 0.62 8.83
C ASN A 143 9.74 0.97 7.33
N ASN A 144 9.91 -0.01 6.45
CA ASN A 144 9.90 0.17 5.01
C ASN A 144 8.59 -0.28 4.36
N PRO A 145 8.32 0.18 3.12
CA PRO A 145 7.14 -0.22 2.38
C PRO A 145 7.07 -1.73 2.17
N LEU A 146 5.86 -2.26 2.29
CA LEU A 146 5.50 -3.61 1.90
C LEU A 146 5.31 -3.66 0.39
N PHE A 147 6.20 -4.36 -0.29
CA PHE A 147 6.08 -4.64 -1.72
C PHE A 147 5.23 -5.89 -1.93
N ILE A 148 4.19 -5.75 -2.75
CA ILE A 148 3.31 -6.84 -3.18
C ILE A 148 3.72 -7.19 -4.61
N LEU A 149 4.12 -8.43 -4.81
CA LEU A 149 4.73 -8.92 -6.05
C LEU A 149 3.91 -10.07 -6.61
N ASP A 150 3.87 -10.21 -7.93
CA ASP A 150 3.40 -11.45 -8.54
C ASP A 150 4.47 -12.56 -8.48
N ASN A 151 4.10 -13.73 -9.01
CA ASN A 151 4.99 -14.88 -9.14
C ASN A 151 6.30 -14.60 -9.90
N GLN A 152 6.31 -13.63 -10.81
CA GLN A 152 7.48 -13.20 -11.60
C GLN A 152 8.35 -12.16 -10.88
N GLU A 153 8.00 -11.83 -9.63
CA GLU A 153 8.62 -10.77 -8.82
C GLU A 153 8.38 -9.34 -9.33
N ASP A 154 7.39 -9.14 -10.21
CA ASP A 154 6.99 -7.81 -10.63
C ASP A 154 6.14 -7.13 -9.56
N VAL A 155 6.46 -5.88 -9.24
CA VAL A 155 5.70 -5.07 -8.27
C VAL A 155 4.30 -4.79 -8.81
N LYS A 156 3.27 -5.24 -8.07
CA LYS A 156 1.86 -4.96 -8.32
C LYS A 156 1.32 -3.84 -7.44
N ALA A 157 1.74 -3.81 -6.18
CA ALA A 157 1.37 -2.75 -5.26
C ALA A 157 2.47 -2.52 -4.22
N VAL A 158 2.42 -1.36 -3.58
CA VAL A 158 3.25 -0.97 -2.46
C VAL A 158 2.35 -0.36 -1.39
N ILE A 159 2.51 -0.81 -0.16
CA ILE A 159 1.80 -0.26 1.01
C ILE A 159 2.83 0.35 1.95
N MET A 160 2.61 1.61 2.34
CA MET A 160 3.45 2.28 3.34
C MET A 160 3.19 1.68 4.74
N PRO A 161 4.24 1.46 5.54
CA PRO A 161 4.07 0.89 6.86
C PRO A 161 3.52 1.93 7.83
N VAL A 162 2.82 1.44 8.86
CA VAL A 162 2.40 2.25 10.00
C VAL A 162 3.44 2.10 11.11
N LEU A 163 3.94 3.23 11.58
CA LEU A 163 4.81 3.28 12.75
C LEU A 163 3.94 3.41 13.99
N ASP A 164 3.88 2.35 14.79
CA ASP A 164 3.27 2.39 16.11
C ASP A 164 4.20 3.15 17.06
N ARG A 165 3.77 4.34 17.49
CA ARG A 165 4.51 5.20 18.42
C ARG A 165 4.10 4.97 19.87
N GLY A 166 3.32 3.92 20.15
CA GLY A 166 2.85 3.60 21.49
C GLY A 166 3.98 3.35 22.49
N GLU A 167 3.72 3.63 23.77
CA GLU A 167 4.69 3.56 24.88
C GLU A 167 5.28 2.16 25.11
N LYS A 168 4.64 1.10 24.61
CA LYS A 168 5.14 -0.28 24.67
C LYS A 168 5.49 -0.80 23.27
N PRO A 169 6.76 -1.15 23.00
CA PRO A 169 7.15 -1.77 21.73
C PRO A 169 6.31 -3.02 21.44
N LEU A 170 5.84 -3.18 20.20
CA LEU A 170 5.10 -4.37 19.72
C LEU A 170 5.78 -5.70 20.12
N LYS A 171 7.11 -5.70 20.16
CA LYS A 171 7.94 -6.81 20.65
C LYS A 171 7.64 -7.21 22.10
N GLN A 172 7.40 -6.26 23.00
CA GLN A 172 7.01 -6.53 24.39
C GLN A 172 5.59 -7.08 24.47
N MET A 173 4.63 -6.52 23.73
CA MET A 173 3.24 -7.01 23.70
C MET A 173 3.15 -8.46 23.20
N LEU A 174 3.93 -8.80 22.18
CA LEU A 174 3.97 -10.17 21.65
C LEU A 174 4.73 -11.14 22.57
N GLN A 175 5.76 -10.67 23.29
CA GLN A 175 6.42 -11.47 24.32
C GLN A 175 5.49 -11.77 25.51
N GLU A 176 4.61 -10.83 25.89
CA GLU A 176 3.59 -11.02 26.92
C GLU A 176 2.55 -12.08 26.48
N LEU A 177 2.06 -12.01 25.24
CA LEU A 177 1.12 -13.00 24.66
C LEU A 177 1.69 -14.43 24.59
N VAL A 178 2.98 -14.57 24.24
CA VAL A 178 3.66 -15.88 24.22
C VAL A 178 3.91 -16.39 25.65
N LYS A 179 4.14 -15.50 26.62
CA LYS A 179 4.27 -15.91 28.04
C LYS A 179 2.94 -16.40 28.63
N ASP A 180 1.83 -15.74 28.35
CA ASP A 180 0.53 -16.10 28.91
C ASP A 180 0.01 -17.46 28.38
N SER A 181 0.30 -17.79 27.13
CA SER A 181 0.00 -19.12 26.56
C SER A 181 0.89 -20.25 27.15
N TYR A 182 2.12 -19.93 27.56
CA TYR A 182 3.02 -20.88 28.24
C TYR A 182 2.66 -21.13 29.72
N ILE A 183 2.04 -20.17 30.39
CA ILE A 183 1.59 -20.31 31.79
C ILE A 183 0.27 -21.11 31.85
N ASN A 184 -0.63 -20.91 30.88
CA ASN A 184 -1.90 -21.65 30.80
C ASN A 184 -1.74 -23.11 30.36
N SER A 185 -0.62 -23.48 29.73
CA SER A 185 -0.32 -24.88 29.33
C SER A 185 0.43 -25.69 30.39
N LYS A 186 0.89 -25.06 31.48
CA LYS A 186 1.51 -25.74 32.63
C LYS A 186 0.58 -25.91 33.84
N SER A 187 -0.62 -25.37 33.77
CA SER A 187 -1.63 -25.43 34.84
C SER A 187 -2.80 -26.38 34.52
N ALA A 188 -2.62 -27.27 33.53
CA ALA A 188 -3.57 -28.31 33.13
C ALA A 188 -2.97 -29.70 33.35
#